data_AF-J8E3E6-F1
#
_entry.id   AF-J8E3E6-F1
#
_cell.length_a   1.000
_cell.length_b   1.000
_cell.length_c   1.000
_cell.angle_alpha   90.00
_cell.angle_beta   90.00
_cell.angle_gamma   90.00
#
_symmetry.space_group_name_H-M   'P 1'
#
loop_
_entity.id
_entity.type
_entity.pdbx_description
1 polymer ?
#
loop_
_entity_poly.entity_id
_entity_poly.type
_entity_poly.pdbx_seq_one_letter_code
_entity_poly.pdbx_strand_id
1 'polypeptide(L)'
;MQKKMMTVFTIGVMSLSILGGASPSGMKKGKTDYTQRSKEQLNDGKIHAMHTEEKAEKLGIETDGKEQITLEKEIHETEVGREAEQLGISAEGKDVGTLSEEIYETKVKQEASKLGISIDNTSIVNLITQINTIKINDEADKLGISTNGKEIEDIAEEIYGTKVREEAGKLGISQKGKEMEDLAQEVYEQKVQGEAKKYHIDLYGKDIYQVLREINEQKVVEMANELNMDRTNIGIQELAEKIKREQPEKGNELKFVPMIQTDADAFYSYLTN
;
A
#
# COMPACT_ATOMS: atom_id res chain seq x y z
N MET A 1 5.13 13.04 -29.51
CA MET A 1 5.78 12.26 -28.44
C MET A 1 4.69 11.82 -27.49
N GLN A 2 4.44 10.51 -27.40
CA GLN A 2 3.36 9.97 -26.58
C GLN A 2 3.79 9.99 -25.11
N LYS A 3 3.06 10.73 -24.28
CA LYS A 3 3.17 10.68 -22.82
C LYS A 3 2.71 9.29 -22.38
N LYS A 4 3.64 8.42 -22.01
CA LYS A 4 3.28 7.17 -21.32
C LYS A 4 3.04 7.55 -19.85
N MET A 5 1.77 7.64 -19.49
CA MET A 5 1.33 7.72 -18.09
C MET A 5 1.98 6.56 -17.33
N MET A 6 2.57 6.84 -16.17
CA MET A 6 2.86 5.82 -15.17
C MET A 6 1.54 5.12 -14.86
N THR A 7 1.37 3.93 -15.44
CA THR A 7 0.22 3.08 -15.21
C THR A 7 0.33 2.62 -13.77
N VAL A 8 -0.48 3.22 -12.89
CA VAL A 8 -0.87 2.59 -11.63
C VAL A 8 -1.32 1.19 -12.00
N PHE A 9 -0.57 0.16 -11.58
CA PHE A 9 -0.98 -1.23 -11.75
C PHE A 9 -2.27 -1.42 -10.94
N THR A 10 -3.41 -1.18 -11.58
CA THR A 10 -4.71 -1.59 -11.06
C THR A 10 -4.66 -3.10 -10.96
N ILE A 11 -4.58 -3.61 -9.73
CA ILE A 11 -4.59 -5.03 -9.39
C ILE A 11 -5.97 -5.56 -9.83
N GLY A 12 -6.06 -5.98 -11.09
CA GLY A 12 -7.08 -6.94 -11.49
C GLY A 12 -6.85 -8.20 -10.67
N VAL A 13 -7.93 -8.86 -10.24
CA VAL A 13 -7.92 -10.04 -9.36
C VAL A 13 -6.85 -11.04 -9.81
N MET A 14 -5.67 -11.00 -9.17
CA MET A 14 -4.59 -11.94 -9.41
C MET A 14 -4.84 -13.14 -8.52
N SER A 15 -5.22 -14.26 -9.11
CA SER A 15 -5.30 -15.53 -8.39
C SER A 15 -3.88 -15.93 -7.97
N LEU A 16 -3.64 -16.07 -6.67
CA LEU A 16 -2.38 -16.60 -6.15
C LEU A 16 -2.22 -18.03 -6.68
N SER A 17 -1.23 -18.23 -7.55
CA SER A 17 -0.85 -19.56 -8.02
C SER A 17 -0.34 -20.36 -6.83
N ILE A 18 -1.14 -21.29 -6.30
CA ILE A 18 -0.73 -22.22 -5.24
C ILE A 18 0.33 -23.16 -5.85
N LEU A 19 1.61 -22.74 -5.82
CA LEU A 19 2.72 -23.56 -6.28
C LEU A 19 3.02 -24.64 -5.23
N GLY A 20 2.27 -25.74 -5.31
CA GLY A 20 2.69 -27.03 -4.79
C GLY A 20 3.88 -27.53 -5.61
N GLY A 21 5.01 -27.83 -4.95
CA GLY A 21 6.25 -28.19 -5.63
C GLY A 21 6.15 -29.41 -6.55
N ALA A 22 6.40 -29.19 -7.85
CA ALA A 22 7.05 -30.12 -8.78
C ALA A 22 7.40 -29.38 -10.10
N SER A 23 8.54 -29.76 -10.67
CA SER A 23 9.24 -29.23 -11.87
C SER A 23 8.40 -28.91 -13.13
N PRO A 24 8.95 -28.10 -14.07
CA PRO A 24 8.18 -27.46 -15.14
C PRO A 24 8.03 -28.36 -16.37
N SER A 25 6.81 -28.56 -16.83
CA SER A 25 6.56 -28.96 -18.22
C SER A 25 5.18 -28.51 -18.71
N GLY A 26 5.19 -27.47 -19.54
CA GLY A 26 4.28 -27.23 -20.67
C GLY A 26 2.78 -27.16 -20.39
N MET A 27 2.20 -25.96 -20.46
CA MET A 27 0.80 -25.85 -20.89
C MET A 27 0.55 -24.61 -21.73
N LYS A 28 -0.16 -24.85 -22.84
CA LYS A 28 -0.44 -23.93 -23.93
C LYS A 28 -1.47 -22.87 -23.54
N LYS A 29 -1.27 -21.68 -24.12
CA LYS A 29 -2.19 -20.54 -24.23
C LYS A 29 -3.59 -21.00 -24.68
N GLY A 30 -4.58 -20.92 -23.80
CA GLY A 30 -6.00 -21.24 -24.05
C GLY A 30 -6.89 -20.01 -23.85
N LYS A 31 -7.87 -19.85 -24.74
CA LYS A 31 -8.71 -18.66 -24.94
C LYS A 31 -9.61 -18.34 -23.74
N THR A 32 -9.74 -17.05 -23.42
CA THR A 32 -10.60 -16.47 -22.38
C THR A 32 -12.09 -16.76 -22.67
N ASP A 33 -12.76 -17.43 -21.74
CA ASP A 33 -14.19 -17.71 -21.75
C ASP A 33 -14.95 -16.54 -21.10
N TYR A 34 -15.83 -15.89 -21.86
CA TYR A 34 -16.59 -14.70 -21.45
C TYR A 34 -17.71 -14.99 -20.44
N THR A 35 -17.93 -16.26 -20.10
CA THR A 35 -19.04 -16.69 -19.22
C THR A 35 -18.67 -16.69 -17.73
N GLN A 36 -17.39 -16.58 -17.38
CA GLN A 36 -16.89 -16.61 -15.99
C GLN A 36 -16.98 -15.25 -15.27
N ARG A 37 -17.02 -14.14 -16.02
CA ARG A 37 -16.97 -12.76 -15.51
C ARG A 37 -18.16 -12.35 -14.63
N SER A 38 -19.31 -13.03 -14.74
CA SER A 38 -20.54 -12.66 -14.02
C SER A 38 -20.59 -13.19 -12.58
N LYS A 39 -19.84 -14.25 -12.23
CA LYS A 39 -19.75 -14.75 -10.86
C LYS A 39 -18.67 -14.05 -10.03
N GLU A 40 -17.59 -13.62 -10.67
CA GLU A 40 -16.51 -12.83 -10.05
C GLU A 40 -17.00 -11.41 -9.66
N GLN A 41 -17.77 -10.73 -10.51
CA GLN A 41 -18.33 -9.41 -10.18
C GLN A 41 -19.37 -9.43 -9.02
N LEU A 42 -20.11 -10.53 -8.87
CA LEU A 42 -21.06 -10.69 -7.75
C LEU A 42 -20.36 -10.98 -6.42
N ASN A 43 -19.21 -11.64 -6.44
CA ASN A 43 -18.38 -11.82 -5.25
C ASN A 43 -17.68 -10.52 -4.85
N ASP A 44 -17.21 -9.74 -5.83
CA ASP A 44 -16.51 -8.47 -5.60
C ASP A 44 -17.40 -7.44 -4.88
N GLY A 45 -18.65 -7.27 -5.32
CA GLY A 45 -19.60 -6.37 -4.66
C GLY A 45 -19.99 -6.80 -3.24
N LYS A 46 -20.11 -8.12 -2.99
CA LYS A 46 -20.46 -8.65 -1.67
C LYS A 46 -19.29 -8.59 -0.68
N ILE A 47 -18.06 -8.77 -1.17
CA ILE A 47 -16.84 -8.65 -0.37
C ILE A 47 -16.56 -7.17 -0.07
N HIS A 48 -16.72 -6.27 -1.05
CA HIS A 48 -16.64 -4.83 -0.81
C HIS A 48 -17.64 -4.37 0.24
N ALA A 49 -18.90 -4.82 0.16
CA ALA A 49 -19.95 -4.47 1.12
C ALA A 49 -19.63 -4.94 2.54
N MET A 50 -19.18 -6.19 2.69
CA MET A 50 -18.74 -6.73 3.98
C MET A 50 -17.58 -5.92 4.57
N HIS A 51 -16.62 -5.46 3.75
CA HIS A 51 -15.51 -4.64 4.19
C HIS A 51 -15.93 -3.22 4.59
N THR A 52 -16.85 -2.62 3.84
CA THR A 52 -17.41 -1.31 4.19
C THR A 52 -18.14 -1.40 5.53
N GLU A 53 -18.99 -2.40 5.74
CA GLU A 53 -19.74 -2.59 6.99
C GLU A 53 -18.79 -2.85 8.17
N GLU A 54 -17.84 -3.78 8.02
CA GLU A 54 -16.84 -4.08 9.06
C GLU A 54 -16.01 -2.85 9.44
N LYS A 55 -15.62 -2.03 8.45
CA LYS A 55 -14.88 -0.79 8.68
C LYS A 55 -15.74 0.27 9.35
N ALA A 56 -17.01 0.42 8.94
CA ALA A 56 -17.96 1.33 9.57
C ALA A 56 -18.18 0.97 11.05
N GLU A 57 -18.51 -0.29 11.37
CA GLU A 57 -18.74 -0.74 12.75
C GLU A 57 -17.52 -0.44 13.63
N LYS A 58 -16.31 -0.72 13.13
CA LYS A 58 -15.07 -0.45 13.87
C LYS A 58 -14.78 1.04 14.06
N LEU A 59 -15.27 1.90 13.18
CA LEU A 59 -15.22 3.36 13.34
C LEU A 59 -16.32 3.90 14.27
N GLY A 60 -17.22 3.05 14.75
CA GLY A 60 -18.39 3.44 15.55
C GLY A 60 -19.53 4.00 14.70
N ILE A 61 -19.54 3.71 13.40
CA ILE A 61 -20.56 4.15 12.46
C ILE A 61 -21.66 3.10 12.40
N GLU A 62 -22.92 3.54 12.58
CA GLU A 62 -24.10 2.69 12.44
C GLU A 62 -24.25 2.19 11.00
N THR A 63 -24.33 0.87 10.84
CA THR A 63 -24.44 0.18 9.54
C THR A 63 -25.88 -0.15 9.14
N ASP A 64 -26.77 -0.34 10.11
CA ASP A 64 -28.13 -0.82 9.88
C ASP A 64 -28.93 0.08 8.94
N GLY A 65 -29.37 -0.49 7.82
CA GLY A 65 -30.25 0.17 6.86
C GLY A 65 -29.61 1.26 6.00
N LYS A 66 -28.28 1.48 6.09
CA LYS A 66 -27.58 2.43 5.22
C LYS A 66 -27.17 1.81 3.90
N GLU A 67 -27.20 2.62 2.83
CA GLU A 67 -26.63 2.23 1.55
C GLU A 67 -25.09 2.23 1.64
N GLN A 68 -24.45 1.33 0.90
CA GLN A 68 -22.99 1.17 0.91
C GLN A 68 -22.24 2.47 0.61
N ILE A 69 -22.72 3.27 -0.35
CA ILE A 69 -22.11 4.56 -0.70
C ILE A 69 -22.20 5.58 0.45
N THR A 70 -23.26 5.51 1.26
CA THR A 70 -23.41 6.34 2.45
C THR A 70 -22.41 5.92 3.52
N LEU A 71 -22.23 4.62 3.73
CA LEU A 71 -21.23 4.10 4.66
C LEU A 71 -19.81 4.46 4.23
N GLU A 72 -19.45 4.28 2.96
CA GLU A 72 -18.14 4.67 2.43
C GLU A 72 -17.86 6.15 2.61
N LYS A 73 -18.88 6.98 2.41
CA LYS A 73 -18.79 8.41 2.69
C LYS A 73 -18.51 8.65 4.17
N GLU A 74 -19.36 8.18 5.08
CA GLU A 74 -19.18 8.42 6.52
C GLU A 74 -17.84 7.88 7.07
N ILE A 75 -17.39 6.73 6.56
CA ILE A 75 -16.06 6.18 6.84
C ILE A 75 -14.98 7.18 6.42
N HIS A 76 -15.03 7.64 5.16
CA HIS A 76 -14.04 8.57 4.63
C HIS A 76 -14.03 9.90 5.41
N GLU A 77 -15.21 10.45 5.74
CA GLU A 77 -15.33 11.67 6.54
C GLU A 77 -14.72 11.49 7.94
N THR A 78 -14.94 10.33 8.55
CA THR A 78 -14.38 9.99 9.87
C THR A 78 -12.86 9.85 9.83
N GLU A 79 -12.31 9.21 8.79
CA GLU A 79 -10.87 9.04 8.62
C GLU A 79 -10.17 10.37 8.39
N VAL A 80 -10.70 11.21 7.48
CA VAL A 80 -10.19 12.56 7.22
C VAL A 80 -10.23 13.41 8.49
N GLY A 81 -11.31 13.33 9.28
CA GLY A 81 -11.42 14.04 10.55
C GLY A 81 -10.34 13.64 11.56
N ARG A 82 -10.09 12.34 11.72
CA ARG A 82 -9.04 11.83 12.63
C ARG A 82 -7.63 12.22 12.17
N GLU A 83 -7.38 12.16 10.87
CA GLU A 83 -6.09 12.53 10.31
C GLU A 83 -5.82 14.04 10.45
N ALA A 84 -6.84 14.87 10.20
CA ALA A 84 -6.77 16.31 10.47
C ALA A 84 -6.40 16.58 11.95
N GLU A 85 -7.06 15.91 12.89
CA GLU A 85 -6.78 16.04 14.32
C GLU A 85 -5.31 15.66 14.64
N GLN A 86 -4.81 14.56 14.09
CA GLN A 86 -3.42 14.12 14.28
C GLN A 86 -2.40 15.13 13.75
N LEU A 87 -2.74 15.85 12.67
CA LEU A 87 -1.91 16.90 12.08
C LEU A 87 -2.13 18.28 12.73
N GLY A 88 -3.03 18.40 13.70
CA GLY A 88 -3.37 19.66 14.36
C GLY A 88 -4.19 20.62 13.48
N ILE A 89 -4.88 20.09 12.47
CA ILE A 89 -5.74 20.84 11.55
C ILE A 89 -7.16 20.92 12.13
N SER A 90 -7.70 22.14 12.25
CA SER A 90 -9.09 22.32 12.71
C SER A 90 -10.08 21.88 11.64
N ALA A 91 -11.04 21.03 12.02
CA ALA A 91 -12.18 20.60 11.22
C ALA A 91 -13.37 21.57 11.25
N GLU A 92 -13.36 22.57 12.13
CA GLU A 92 -14.51 23.45 12.33
C GLU A 92 -14.83 24.26 11.07
N GLY A 93 -16.07 24.08 10.58
CA GLY A 93 -16.59 24.82 9.42
C GLY A 93 -16.03 24.39 8.06
N LYS A 94 -15.25 23.29 7.99
CA LYS A 94 -14.67 22.78 6.75
C LYS A 94 -15.41 21.53 6.28
N ASP A 95 -15.58 21.40 4.97
CA ASP A 95 -16.00 20.14 4.35
C ASP A 95 -14.79 19.19 4.17
N VAL A 96 -15.10 17.93 3.87
CA VAL A 96 -14.09 16.85 3.77
C VAL A 96 -13.13 17.05 2.60
N GLY A 97 -13.56 17.69 1.51
CA GLY A 97 -12.68 18.03 0.40
C GLY A 97 -11.64 19.07 0.81
N THR A 98 -12.09 20.15 1.46
CA THR A 98 -11.21 21.18 2.02
C THR A 98 -10.23 20.59 3.05
N LEU A 99 -10.71 19.73 3.94
CA LEU A 99 -9.83 19.07 4.92
C LEU A 99 -8.79 18.16 4.28
N SER A 100 -9.20 17.36 3.28
CA SER A 100 -8.29 16.47 2.58
C SER A 100 -7.18 17.23 1.86
N GLU A 101 -7.50 18.38 1.25
CA GLU A 101 -6.50 19.25 0.62
C GLU A 101 -5.52 19.80 1.66
N GLU A 102 -6.00 20.30 2.79
CA GLU A 102 -5.15 20.86 3.84
C GLU A 102 -4.25 19.81 4.51
N ILE A 103 -4.78 18.59 4.71
CA ILE A 103 -4.02 17.42 5.14
C ILE A 103 -2.89 17.12 4.14
N TYR A 104 -3.23 17.02 2.85
CA TYR A 104 -2.28 16.73 1.79
C TYR A 104 -1.17 17.79 1.75
N GLU A 105 -1.52 19.07 1.77
CA GLU A 105 -0.54 20.16 1.81
C GLU A 105 0.34 20.11 3.05
N THR A 106 -0.25 19.82 4.21
CA THR A 106 0.48 19.75 5.49
C THR A 106 1.50 18.61 5.45
N LYS A 107 1.12 17.43 4.97
CA LYS A 107 2.04 16.30 4.78
C LYS A 107 3.19 16.65 3.83
N VAL A 108 2.91 17.29 2.70
CA VAL A 108 3.95 17.74 1.75
C VAL A 108 4.90 18.75 2.41
N LYS A 109 4.38 19.75 3.11
CA LYS A 109 5.18 20.77 3.80
C LYS A 109 6.03 20.17 4.93
N GLN A 110 5.49 19.22 5.69
CA GLN A 110 6.25 18.50 6.72
C GLN A 110 7.41 17.72 6.11
N GLU A 111 7.17 17.00 5.01
CA GLU A 111 8.24 16.25 4.34
C GLU A 111 9.28 17.16 3.71
N ALA A 112 8.86 18.25 3.07
CA ALA A 112 9.76 19.29 2.57
C ALA A 112 10.67 19.84 3.67
N SER A 113 10.09 20.16 4.84
CA SER A 113 10.84 20.65 6.00
C SER A 113 11.92 19.65 6.45
N LYS A 114 11.57 18.36 6.53
CA LYS A 114 12.51 17.31 6.95
C LYS A 114 13.70 17.17 6.00
N LEU A 115 13.47 17.40 4.71
CA LEU A 115 14.51 17.38 3.66
C LEU A 115 15.24 18.71 3.50
N GLY A 116 14.93 19.73 4.32
CA GLY A 116 15.56 21.05 4.25
C GLY A 116 15.15 21.88 3.03
N ILE A 117 14.01 21.58 2.40
CA ILE A 117 13.47 22.34 1.27
C ILE A 117 12.77 23.60 1.80
N SER A 118 13.04 24.75 1.18
CA SER A 118 12.34 26.00 1.51
C SER A 118 10.87 25.93 1.10
N ILE A 119 9.97 26.16 2.05
CA ILE A 119 8.52 26.12 1.82
C ILE A 119 7.98 27.48 1.40
N ASP A 120 8.58 28.56 1.89
CA ASP A 120 8.11 29.92 1.66
C ASP A 120 8.08 30.24 0.16
N ASN A 121 6.93 30.72 -0.31
CA ASN A 121 6.67 31.07 -1.71
C ASN A 121 6.89 29.92 -2.72
N THR A 122 6.88 28.67 -2.27
CA THR A 122 6.99 27.49 -3.14
C THR A 122 5.64 26.80 -3.25
N SER A 123 5.19 26.53 -4.49
CA SER A 123 3.94 25.81 -4.72
C SER A 123 4.05 24.35 -4.27
N ILE A 124 2.93 23.75 -3.87
CA ILE A 124 2.85 22.33 -3.48
C ILE A 124 3.40 21.41 -4.56
N VAL A 125 3.06 21.68 -5.83
CA VAL A 125 3.58 20.91 -6.98
C VAL A 125 5.11 20.96 -7.05
N ASN A 126 5.70 22.14 -6.87
CA ASN A 126 7.16 22.29 -6.88
C ASN A 126 7.81 21.64 -5.66
N LEU A 127 7.15 21.64 -4.50
CA LEU A 127 7.63 20.92 -3.32
C LEU A 127 7.66 19.41 -3.59
N ILE A 128 6.58 18.84 -4.15
CA ILE A 128 6.53 17.41 -4.48
C ILE A 128 7.63 17.03 -5.47
N THR A 129 7.85 17.82 -6.52
CA THR A 129 8.93 17.57 -7.48
C THR A 129 10.29 17.55 -6.79
N GLN A 130 10.58 18.55 -5.94
CA GLN A 130 11.86 18.60 -5.22
C GLN A 130 12.01 17.43 -4.24
N ILE A 131 10.96 17.08 -3.49
CA ILE A 131 10.95 15.93 -2.58
C ILE A 131 11.27 14.65 -3.34
N ASN A 132 10.59 14.41 -4.46
CA ASN A 132 10.82 13.21 -5.28
C ASN A 132 12.23 13.16 -5.84
N THR A 133 12.74 14.27 -6.37
CA THR A 133 14.10 14.35 -6.90
C THR A 133 15.13 14.03 -5.82
N ILE A 134 14.98 14.58 -4.61
CA ILE A 134 15.88 14.28 -3.49
C ILE A 134 15.79 12.80 -3.12
N LYS A 135 14.59 12.27 -2.90
CA LYS A 135 14.39 10.85 -2.51
C LYS A 135 14.97 9.88 -3.54
N ILE A 136 14.75 10.14 -4.83
CA ILE A 136 15.26 9.30 -5.92
C ILE A 136 16.78 9.37 -5.97
N ASN A 137 17.38 10.56 -5.87
CA ASN A 137 18.85 10.68 -5.89
C ASN A 137 19.50 10.03 -4.66
N ASP A 138 18.94 10.27 -3.47
CA ASP A 138 19.43 9.65 -2.22
C ASP A 138 19.37 8.13 -2.30
N GLU A 139 18.30 7.59 -2.89
CA GLU A 139 18.14 6.15 -3.07
C GLU A 139 19.07 5.59 -4.15
N ALA A 140 19.26 6.31 -5.27
CA ALA A 140 20.25 5.96 -6.28
C ALA A 140 21.66 5.87 -5.67
N ASP A 141 22.04 6.85 -4.85
CA ASP A 141 23.33 6.90 -4.17
C ASP A 141 23.51 5.70 -3.22
N LYS A 142 22.48 5.34 -2.44
CA LYS A 142 22.50 4.16 -1.56
C LYS A 142 22.72 2.85 -2.34
N LEU A 143 22.18 2.78 -3.56
CA LEU A 143 22.29 1.60 -4.45
C LEU A 143 23.51 1.67 -5.38
N GLY A 144 24.29 2.75 -5.35
CA GLY A 144 25.45 2.94 -6.23
C GLY A 144 25.07 3.18 -7.71
N ILE A 145 23.86 3.67 -7.98
CA ILE A 145 23.35 3.98 -9.31
C ILE A 145 23.80 5.39 -9.71
N SER A 146 24.47 5.52 -10.86
CA SER A 146 24.88 6.82 -11.38
C SER A 146 23.67 7.63 -11.88
N THR A 147 23.55 8.86 -11.40
CA THR A 147 22.51 9.83 -11.80
C THR A 147 22.96 10.79 -12.91
N ASN A 148 24.27 10.88 -13.18
CA ASN A 148 24.82 11.83 -14.15
C ASN A 148 24.23 11.66 -15.55
N GLY A 149 23.58 12.72 -16.05
CA GLY A 149 23.04 12.79 -17.41
C GLY A 149 21.78 11.95 -17.66
N LYS A 150 21.13 11.45 -16.60
CA LYS A 150 19.86 10.73 -16.69
C LYS A 150 18.71 11.62 -16.24
N GLU A 151 17.53 11.37 -16.81
CA GLU A 151 16.29 11.95 -16.30
C GLU A 151 15.89 11.23 -15.00
N ILE A 152 15.11 11.91 -14.15
CA ILE A 152 14.71 11.37 -12.84
C ILE A 152 13.87 10.10 -12.99
N GLU A 153 13.04 10.03 -14.05
CA GLU A 153 12.24 8.86 -14.37
C GLU A 153 13.11 7.64 -14.70
N ASP A 154 14.20 7.83 -15.46
CA ASP A 154 15.13 6.75 -15.81
C ASP A 154 15.87 6.23 -14.57
N ILE A 155 16.24 7.14 -13.66
CA ILE A 155 16.88 6.78 -12.39
C ILE A 155 15.91 5.97 -11.53
N ALA A 156 14.64 6.40 -11.42
CA ALA A 156 13.61 5.69 -10.66
C ALA A 156 13.36 4.28 -11.21
N GLU A 157 13.32 4.11 -12.54
CA GLU A 157 13.17 2.79 -13.18
C GLU A 157 14.35 1.86 -12.86
N GLU A 158 15.58 2.39 -12.90
CA GLU A 158 16.79 1.63 -12.56
C GLU A 158 16.84 1.23 -11.09
N ILE A 159 16.44 2.13 -10.19
CA ILE A 159 16.28 1.85 -8.75
C ILE A 159 15.28 0.71 -8.55
N TYR A 160 14.08 0.84 -9.13
CA TYR A 160 13.03 -0.17 -9.02
C TYR A 160 13.54 -1.54 -9.49
N GLY A 161 14.15 -1.59 -10.68
CA GLY A 161 14.70 -2.82 -11.23
C GLY A 161 15.84 -3.40 -10.41
N THR A 162 16.64 -2.56 -9.75
CA THR A 162 17.70 -3.00 -8.83
C THR A 162 17.10 -3.64 -7.58
N LYS A 163 16.15 -2.97 -6.92
CA LYS A 163 15.44 -3.50 -5.75
C LYS A 163 14.71 -4.81 -6.04
N VAL A 164 14.03 -4.92 -7.19
CA VAL A 164 13.37 -6.18 -7.60
C VAL A 164 14.37 -7.33 -7.69
N ARG A 165 15.54 -7.10 -8.30
CA ARG A 165 16.59 -8.14 -8.42
C ARG A 165 17.21 -8.50 -7.07
N GLU A 166 17.44 -7.53 -6.20
CA GLU A 166 17.92 -7.78 -4.84
C GLU A 166 16.95 -8.65 -4.05
N GLU A 167 15.66 -8.30 -4.05
CA GLU A 167 14.61 -9.07 -3.38
C GLU A 167 14.44 -10.46 -4.00
N ALA A 168 14.48 -10.58 -5.33
CA ALA A 168 14.50 -11.87 -6.00
C ALA A 168 15.69 -12.74 -5.53
N GLY A 169 16.88 -12.13 -5.38
CA GLY A 169 18.06 -12.80 -4.84
C GLY A 169 17.85 -13.31 -3.40
N LYS A 170 17.29 -12.47 -2.53
CA LYS A 170 16.97 -12.84 -1.12
C LYS A 170 15.98 -14.00 -1.05
N LEU A 171 15.02 -14.04 -1.97
CA LEU A 171 13.98 -15.07 -2.05
C LEU A 171 14.43 -16.34 -2.82
N GLY A 172 15.65 -16.34 -3.38
CA GLY A 172 16.15 -17.46 -4.18
C GLY A 172 15.46 -17.64 -5.54
N ILE A 173 14.83 -16.58 -6.05
CA ILE A 173 14.14 -16.56 -7.34
C ILE A 173 15.16 -16.47 -8.47
N SER A 174 15.05 -17.36 -9.47
CA SER A 174 15.88 -17.29 -10.67
C SER A 174 15.55 -16.04 -11.49
N GLN A 175 16.57 -15.23 -11.80
CA GLN A 175 16.44 -13.99 -12.58
C GLN A 175 16.67 -14.21 -14.09
N LYS A 176 17.21 -15.36 -14.49
CA LYS A 176 17.67 -15.59 -15.86
C LYS A 176 16.50 -15.69 -16.83
N GLY A 177 16.47 -14.82 -17.84
CA GLY A 177 15.53 -14.88 -18.95
C GLY A 177 14.10 -14.44 -18.60
N LYS A 178 13.93 -13.70 -17.50
CA LYS A 178 12.66 -13.09 -17.10
C LYS A 178 12.66 -11.61 -17.42
N GLU A 179 11.52 -11.12 -17.90
CA GLU A 179 11.25 -9.68 -17.97
C GLU A 179 11.09 -9.11 -16.55
N MET A 180 11.27 -7.80 -16.40
CA MET A 180 11.25 -7.15 -15.08
C MET A 180 9.89 -7.30 -14.40
N GLU A 181 8.81 -7.18 -15.17
CA GLU A 181 7.45 -7.32 -14.67
C GLU A 181 7.17 -8.73 -14.14
N ASP A 182 7.59 -9.76 -14.87
CA ASP A 182 7.44 -11.16 -14.44
C ASP A 182 8.24 -11.43 -13.16
N LEU A 183 9.46 -10.90 -13.08
CA LEU A 183 10.30 -11.05 -11.90
C LEU A 183 9.69 -10.34 -10.68
N ALA A 184 9.19 -9.12 -10.86
CA ALA A 184 8.54 -8.35 -9.81
C ALA A 184 7.25 -9.04 -9.32
N GLN A 185 6.47 -9.62 -10.23
CA GLN A 185 5.28 -10.39 -9.88
C GLN A 185 5.65 -11.63 -9.05
N GLU A 186 6.66 -12.40 -9.45
CA GLU A 186 7.07 -13.58 -8.69
C GLU A 186 7.62 -13.21 -7.30
N VAL A 187 8.36 -12.10 -7.20
CA VAL A 187 8.80 -11.53 -5.91
C VAL A 187 7.58 -11.19 -5.03
N TYR A 188 6.58 -10.51 -5.59
CA TYR A 188 5.34 -10.18 -4.88
C TYR A 188 4.66 -11.44 -4.35
N GLU A 189 4.44 -12.44 -5.21
CA GLU A 189 3.77 -13.69 -4.84
C GLU A 189 4.52 -14.45 -3.75
N GLN A 190 5.85 -14.56 -3.86
CA GLN A 190 6.68 -15.22 -2.85
C GLN A 190 6.68 -14.47 -1.51
N LYS A 191 6.68 -13.14 -1.50
CA LYS A 191 6.56 -12.35 -0.26
C LYS A 191 5.22 -12.61 0.44
N VAL A 192 4.11 -12.60 -0.32
CA VAL A 192 2.78 -12.89 0.23
C VAL A 192 2.71 -14.31 0.79
N GLN A 193 3.18 -15.31 0.03
CA GLN A 193 3.20 -16.71 0.48
C GLN A 193 4.10 -16.90 1.71
N GLY A 194 5.23 -16.21 1.78
CA GLY A 194 6.14 -16.22 2.91
C GLY A 194 5.49 -15.72 4.21
N GLU A 195 4.86 -14.54 4.16
CA GLU A 195 4.12 -14.00 5.32
C GLU A 195 2.91 -14.85 5.69
N ALA A 196 2.13 -15.32 4.71
CA ALA A 196 1.00 -16.19 4.98
C ALA A 196 1.45 -17.48 5.67
N LYS A 197 2.56 -18.07 5.24
CA LYS A 197 3.17 -19.23 5.91
C LYS A 197 3.66 -18.90 7.31
N LYS A 198 4.29 -17.74 7.52
CA LYS A 198 4.77 -17.26 8.83
C LYS A 198 3.63 -17.23 9.86
N TYR A 199 2.45 -16.73 9.48
CA TYR A 199 1.30 -16.63 10.38
C TYR A 199 0.28 -17.78 10.25
N HIS A 200 0.62 -18.85 9.53
CA HIS A 200 -0.27 -20.00 9.32
C HIS A 200 -1.63 -19.63 8.69
N ILE A 201 -1.63 -18.64 7.79
CA ILE A 201 -2.82 -18.19 7.06
C ILE A 201 -3.10 -19.15 5.91
N ASP A 202 -4.31 -19.69 5.88
CA ASP A 202 -4.80 -20.47 4.74
C ASP A 202 -5.05 -19.56 3.53
N LEU A 203 -4.58 -19.99 2.36
CA LEU A 203 -4.76 -19.30 1.09
C LEU A 203 -5.94 -19.85 0.28
N TYR A 204 -6.46 -21.04 0.64
CA TYR A 204 -7.49 -21.70 -0.15
C TYR A 204 -8.80 -20.92 -0.15
N GLY A 205 -9.31 -20.62 -1.35
CA GLY A 205 -10.59 -19.93 -1.53
C GLY A 205 -10.59 -18.46 -1.14
N LYS A 206 -9.43 -17.88 -0.81
CA LYS A 206 -9.28 -16.47 -0.48
C LYS A 206 -8.75 -15.67 -1.66
N ASP A 207 -9.24 -14.44 -1.81
CA ASP A 207 -8.61 -13.47 -2.69
C ASP A 207 -7.41 -12.79 -2.02
N ILE A 208 -6.63 -12.05 -2.80
CA ILE A 208 -5.41 -11.40 -2.33
C ILE A 208 -5.68 -10.35 -1.24
N TYR A 209 -6.80 -9.62 -1.30
CA TYR A 209 -7.12 -8.60 -0.30
C TYR A 209 -7.44 -9.24 1.05
N GLN A 210 -8.12 -10.39 1.05
CA GLN A 210 -8.36 -11.17 2.25
C GLN A 210 -7.07 -11.67 2.88
N VAL A 211 -6.16 -12.22 2.07
CA VAL A 211 -4.84 -12.68 2.55
C VAL A 211 -4.03 -11.52 3.13
N LEU A 212 -3.94 -10.39 2.42
CA LEU A 212 -3.19 -9.23 2.89
C LEU A 212 -3.78 -8.62 4.18
N ARG A 213 -5.11 -8.62 4.31
CA ARG A 213 -5.77 -8.18 5.55
C ARG A 213 -5.38 -9.08 6.72
N GLU A 214 -5.51 -10.39 6.57
CA GLU A 214 -5.14 -11.32 7.64
C GLU A 214 -3.66 -11.21 8.01
N ILE A 215 -2.77 -11.02 7.04
CA ILE A 215 -1.35 -10.73 7.31
C ILE A 215 -1.21 -9.46 8.16
N ASN A 216 -1.86 -8.35 7.76
CA ASN A 216 -1.79 -7.08 8.50
C ASN A 216 -2.33 -7.21 9.94
N GLU A 217 -3.43 -7.93 10.13
CA GLU A 217 -4.00 -8.17 11.46
C GLU A 217 -3.02 -8.95 12.36
N GLN A 218 -2.32 -9.94 11.80
CA GLN A 218 -1.30 -10.68 12.54
C GLN A 218 -0.06 -9.82 12.85
N LYS A 219 0.35 -8.93 11.94
CA LYS A 219 1.42 -7.96 12.20
C LYS A 219 1.08 -7.00 13.34
N VAL A 220 -0.17 -6.54 13.44
CA VAL A 220 -0.65 -5.73 14.58
C VAL A 220 -0.49 -6.50 15.89
N VAL A 221 -0.88 -7.77 15.90
CA VAL A 221 -0.74 -8.65 17.07
C VAL A 221 0.72 -8.85 17.45
N GLU A 222 1.58 -9.17 16.48
CA GLU A 222 3.02 -9.36 16.70
C GLU A 222 3.64 -8.11 17.29
N MET A 223 3.40 -6.95 16.69
CA MET A 223 3.95 -5.67 17.14
C MET A 223 3.45 -5.25 18.52
N ALA A 224 2.16 -5.47 18.82
CA ALA A 224 1.64 -5.23 20.17
C ALA A 224 2.34 -6.09 21.23
N ASN A 225 2.66 -7.35 20.90
CA ASN A 225 3.40 -8.22 21.81
C ASN A 225 4.86 -7.75 21.98
N GLU A 226 5.53 -7.36 20.89
CA GLU A 226 6.89 -6.79 20.94
C GLU A 226 6.96 -5.54 21.82
N LEU A 227 5.93 -4.70 21.75
CA LEU A 227 5.80 -3.48 22.55
C LEU A 227 5.27 -3.73 23.97
N ASN A 228 4.98 -4.97 24.34
CA ASN A 228 4.35 -5.35 25.62
C ASN A 228 3.07 -4.55 25.91
N MET A 229 2.26 -4.27 24.87
CA MET A 229 1.00 -3.54 25.02
C MET A 229 -0.09 -4.45 25.59
N ASP A 230 -0.93 -3.88 26.46
CA ASP A 230 -2.16 -4.57 26.90
C ASP A 230 -3.13 -4.69 25.73
N ARG A 231 -3.61 -5.92 25.52
CA ARG A 231 -4.51 -6.34 24.45
C ARG A 231 -5.87 -6.80 24.98
N THR A 232 -6.10 -6.68 26.28
CA THR A 232 -7.32 -7.17 26.92
C THR A 232 -8.51 -6.36 26.44
N ASN A 233 -9.51 -7.04 25.86
CA ASN A 233 -10.75 -6.43 25.36
C ASN A 233 -10.58 -5.32 24.31
N ILE A 234 -9.45 -5.30 23.57
CA ILE A 234 -9.20 -4.32 22.50
C ILE A 234 -9.34 -4.98 21.13
N GLY A 235 -10.00 -4.31 20.18
CA GLY A 235 -10.08 -4.77 18.79
C GLY A 235 -8.77 -4.58 18.02
N ILE A 236 -8.55 -5.33 16.93
CA ILE A 236 -7.31 -5.23 16.14
C ILE A 236 -7.07 -3.82 15.57
N GLN A 237 -8.11 -3.16 15.05
CA GLN A 237 -7.93 -1.80 14.53
C GLN A 237 -7.67 -0.78 15.64
N GLU A 238 -8.36 -0.89 16.77
CA GLU A 238 -8.11 -0.02 17.93
C GLU A 238 -6.69 -0.23 18.47
N LEU A 239 -6.20 -1.47 18.47
CA LEU A 239 -4.82 -1.79 18.79
C LEU A 239 -3.84 -1.19 17.77
N ALA A 240 -4.14 -1.27 16.47
CA ALA A 240 -3.33 -0.64 15.42
C ALA A 240 -3.26 0.88 15.58
N GLU A 241 -4.40 1.53 15.85
CA GLU A 241 -4.46 2.98 16.11
C GLU A 241 -3.75 3.35 17.40
N LYS A 242 -3.84 2.52 18.43
CA LYS A 242 -3.07 2.70 19.67
C LYS A 242 -1.56 2.62 19.41
N ILE A 243 -1.11 1.64 18.62
CA ILE A 243 0.29 1.53 18.20
C ILE A 243 0.72 2.77 17.41
N LYS A 244 -0.05 3.21 16.41
CA LYS A 244 0.29 4.42 15.63
C LYS A 244 0.39 5.66 16.50
N ARG A 245 -0.48 5.79 17.50
CA ARG A 245 -0.52 6.95 18.41
C ARG A 245 0.65 6.96 19.40
N GLU A 246 0.94 5.81 19.99
CA GLU A 246 1.98 5.68 21.03
C GLU A 246 3.38 5.46 20.43
N GLN A 247 3.46 4.87 19.24
CA GLN A 247 4.69 4.50 18.53
C GLN A 247 4.54 4.78 17.01
N PRO A 248 4.52 6.05 16.58
CA PRO A 248 4.23 6.43 15.19
C PRO A 248 5.22 5.84 14.18
N GLU A 249 6.50 5.69 14.55
CA GLU A 249 7.51 5.04 13.69
C GLU A 249 7.14 3.58 13.39
N LYS A 250 6.63 2.86 14.39
CA LYS A 250 6.20 1.46 14.29
C LYS A 250 4.84 1.30 13.62
N GLY A 251 3.95 2.28 13.79
CA GLY A 251 2.64 2.31 13.14
C GLY A 251 2.71 2.14 11.61
N ASN A 252 3.77 2.67 10.98
CA ASN A 252 3.98 2.54 9.53
C ASN A 252 4.37 1.13 9.08
N GLU A 253 4.94 0.32 9.98
CA GLU A 253 5.35 -1.06 9.69
C GLU A 253 4.17 -2.06 9.73
N LEU A 254 3.00 -1.63 10.24
CA LEU A 254 1.79 -2.46 10.38
C LEU A 254 1.20 -2.89 9.03
N LYS A 255 1.31 -2.05 8.00
CA LYS A 255 0.82 -2.37 6.66
C LYS A 255 1.88 -3.19 5.92
N PHE A 256 1.61 -4.46 5.70
CA PHE A 256 2.39 -5.30 4.81
C PHE A 256 2.24 -4.81 3.37
N VAL A 257 3.35 -4.33 2.82
CA VAL A 257 3.46 -3.91 1.43
C VAL A 257 4.31 -4.94 0.69
N PRO A 258 3.69 -5.92 0.02
CA PRO A 258 4.41 -6.93 -0.75
C PRO A 258 5.09 -6.34 -1.99
N MET A 259 4.55 -5.25 -2.54
CA MET A 259 5.12 -4.57 -3.70
C MET A 259 6.47 -3.94 -3.39
N ILE A 260 7.37 -3.96 -4.38
CA ILE A 260 8.61 -3.19 -4.33
C ILE A 260 8.27 -1.73 -4.60
N GLN A 261 8.79 -0.84 -3.76
CA GLN A 261 8.55 0.60 -3.84
C GLN A 261 9.88 1.34 -3.72
N THR A 262 10.01 2.43 -4.47
CA THR A 262 11.03 3.46 -4.21
C THR A 262 10.61 4.31 -3.00
N ASP A 263 11.56 5.06 -2.42
CA ASP A 263 11.29 6.00 -1.34
C ASP A 263 10.32 7.11 -1.82
N ALA A 264 10.34 7.44 -3.12
CA ALA A 264 9.38 8.35 -3.74
C ALA A 264 7.97 7.73 -3.86
N ASP A 265 7.84 6.45 -4.22
CA ASP A 265 6.54 5.75 -4.25
C ASP A 265 5.92 5.64 -2.85
N ALA A 266 6.76 5.40 -1.84
CA ALA A 266 6.35 5.37 -0.44
C ALA A 266 5.84 6.76 0.02
N PHE A 267 6.49 7.84 -0.42
CA PHE A 267 6.02 9.20 -0.18
C PHE A 267 4.65 9.46 -0.82
N TYR A 268 4.44 9.09 -2.08
CA TYR A 268 3.11 9.21 -2.71
C TYR A 268 2.05 8.42 -1.96
N SER A 269 2.37 7.20 -1.53
CA SER A 269 1.47 6.39 -0.72
C SER A 269 1.15 7.08 0.60
N TYR A 270 2.12 7.69 1.27
CA TYR A 270 1.89 8.46 2.50
C TYR A 270 0.96 9.65 2.29
N LEU A 271 1.01 10.33 1.13
CA LEU A 271 0.14 11.47 0.85
C LEU A 271 -1.33 11.09 0.65
N THR A 272 -1.62 9.84 0.26
CA THR A 272 -2.97 9.40 -0.11
C THR A 272 -3.59 8.37 0.84
N ASN A 273 -2.87 7.96 1.89
CA ASN A 273 -3.34 7.03 2.91
C ASN A 273 -3.56 7.71 4.25
#